data_AF-B9XLF0-F1
#
_entry.id   AF-B9XLF0-F1
#
_cell.length_a   1.000
_cell.length_b   1.000
_cell.length_c   1.000
_cell.angle_alpha   90.00
_cell.angle_beta   90.00
_cell.angle_gamma   90.00
#
_symmetry.space_group_name_H-M   'P 1'
#
loop_
_entity.id
_entity.type
_entity.pdbx_description
1 polymer ?
#
loop_
_entity_poly.entity_id
_entity_poly.type
_entity_poly.pdbx_seq_one_letter_code
_entity_poly.pdbx_strand_id
1 'polypeptide(L)'
;MDESQHNERNEERELKASPKLAQALRSLQKESIFIPPQVDQAVLKSIQPRLAQIKKRKAGWNRTTQILAMAAAFVLAGIVTTILLNSRHSGMGNYAREDLNHDGRVDILDAFQLARELKSGKAPKMDLNADGHTDAADVEVIARRCVSLEKGGHS
;
A
#
# COMPACT_ATOMS: atom_id res chain seq x y z
N MET A 1 -35.69 16.77 -32.07
CA MET A 1 -34.43 17.39 -32.52
C MET A 1 -33.67 17.67 -31.25
N ASP A 2 -33.07 16.62 -30.70
CA ASP A 2 -31.64 16.25 -30.83
C ASP A 2 -30.87 16.89 -29.66
N GLU A 3 -29.97 16.24 -28.95
CA GLU A 3 -29.32 14.94 -29.11
C GLU A 3 -28.73 14.62 -27.73
N SER A 4 -28.94 13.37 -27.32
CA SER A 4 -28.15 12.58 -26.39
C SER A 4 -26.80 13.18 -25.95
N GLN A 5 -26.76 13.70 -24.71
CA GLN A 5 -25.52 13.77 -23.92
C GLN A 5 -25.09 12.34 -23.56
N HIS A 6 -24.34 11.77 -24.48
CA HIS A 6 -23.71 10.47 -24.39
C HIS A 6 -22.34 10.63 -23.72
N ASN A 7 -22.34 10.67 -22.39
CA ASN A 7 -21.13 10.59 -21.57
C ASN A 7 -21.63 10.08 -20.21
N GLU A 8 -21.36 8.86 -19.73
CA GLU A 8 -20.07 8.51 -19.13
C GLU A 8 -20.10 7.04 -18.64
N ARG A 9 -20.54 6.09 -19.47
CA ARG A 9 -20.58 4.71 -18.99
C ARG A 9 -20.24 3.65 -20.03
N ASN A 10 -19.16 3.89 -20.79
CA ASN A 10 -18.32 2.79 -21.27
C ASN A 10 -17.44 2.39 -20.07
N GLU A 11 -17.90 1.49 -19.21
CA GLU A 11 -17.67 0.05 -19.39
C GLU A 11 -16.18 -0.23 -19.60
N GLU A 12 -15.58 -0.82 -18.56
CA GLU A 12 -14.68 -1.96 -18.75
C GLU A 12 -13.71 -1.78 -19.91
N ARG A 13 -12.71 -0.90 -19.72
CA ARG A 13 -11.48 -1.00 -20.49
C ARG A 13 -10.82 -2.32 -20.12
N GLU A 14 -11.33 -3.42 -20.68
CA GLU A 14 -10.53 -4.61 -20.96
C GLU A 14 -9.25 -4.07 -21.61
N LEU A 15 -8.15 -4.12 -20.85
CA LEU A 15 -6.82 -3.77 -21.34
C LEU A 15 -6.39 -4.86 -22.34
N LYS A 16 -7.10 -4.97 -23.46
CA LYS A 16 -6.68 -5.75 -24.61
C LYS A 16 -5.41 -5.07 -25.10
N ALA A 17 -4.28 -5.72 -24.84
CA ALA A 17 -2.99 -5.27 -25.30
C ALA A 17 -3.11 -4.88 -26.77
N SER A 18 -2.71 -3.64 -27.10
CA SER A 18 -2.79 -3.13 -28.46
C SER A 18 -2.22 -4.18 -29.41
N PRO A 19 -2.92 -4.57 -30.49
CA PRO A 19 -2.47 -5.63 -31.40
C PRO A 19 -1.06 -5.34 -31.94
N LYS A 20 -0.70 -4.05 -32.05
CA LYS A 20 0.63 -3.56 -32.41
C LYS A 20 1.71 -3.93 -31.37
N LEU A 21 1.40 -3.85 -30.07
CA LEU A 21 2.32 -4.24 -29.00
C LEU A 21 2.49 -5.76 -28.93
N ALA A 22 1.39 -6.51 -29.03
CA ALA A 22 1.45 -7.96 -29.06
C ALA A 22 2.25 -8.46 -30.28
N GLN A 23 2.11 -7.81 -31.43
CA GLN A 23 2.88 -8.12 -32.63
C GLN A 23 4.35 -7.72 -32.49
N ALA A 24 4.66 -6.56 -31.90
CA ALA A 24 6.03 -6.11 -31.62
C ALA A 24 6.77 -7.04 -30.63
N LEU A 25 6.08 -7.51 -29.59
CA LEU A 25 6.63 -8.48 -28.63
C LEU A 25 6.86 -9.85 -29.29
N ARG A 26 5.94 -10.31 -30.14
CA ARG A 26 6.12 -11.55 -30.91
C ARG A 26 7.27 -11.44 -31.92
N SER A 27 7.47 -10.29 -32.55
CA SER A 27 8.64 -10.09 -33.42
C SER A 27 9.96 -10.09 -32.65
N LEU A 28 10.00 -9.55 -31.43
CA LEU A 28 11.19 -9.60 -30.56
C LEU A 28 11.50 -11.03 -30.09
N GLN A 29 10.47 -11.82 -29.73
CA GLN A 29 10.65 -13.20 -29.28
C GLN A 29 11.12 -14.14 -30.40
N LYS A 30 10.90 -13.77 -31.67
CA LYS A 30 11.30 -14.58 -32.83
C LYS A 30 12.81 -14.62 -33.01
N GLU A 31 13.55 -13.72 -32.37
CA GLU A 31 15.00 -13.75 -32.28
C GLU A 31 15.42 -14.73 -31.17
N SER A 32 15.11 -16.01 -31.37
CA SER A 32 15.57 -17.08 -30.47
C SER A 32 17.09 -17.18 -30.58
N ILE A 33 17.80 -16.65 -29.58
CA ILE A 33 19.25 -16.78 -29.48
C ILE A 33 19.56 -18.28 -29.35
N PHE A 34 20.34 -18.82 -30.29
CA PHE A 34 20.80 -20.19 -30.22
C PHE A 34 21.74 -20.34 -29.03
N ILE A 35 21.34 -21.17 -28.07
CA ILE A 35 22.16 -21.52 -26.90
C ILE A 35 22.75 -22.90 -27.15
N PRO A 36 24.09 -23.05 -27.25
CA PRO A 36 24.71 -24.35 -27.41
C PRO A 36 24.35 -25.29 -26.25
N PRO A 37 24.09 -26.58 -26.51
CA PRO A 37 23.67 -27.54 -25.47
C PRO A 37 24.71 -27.70 -24.35
N GLN A 38 25.98 -27.43 -24.63
CA GLN A 38 27.06 -27.47 -23.65
C GLN A 38 26.93 -26.36 -22.60
N VAL A 39 26.49 -25.16 -23.03
CA VAL A 39 26.27 -24.01 -22.13
C VAL A 39 25.09 -24.30 -21.23
N ASP A 40 24.00 -24.83 -21.79
CA ASP A 40 22.82 -25.22 -21.02
C ASP A 40 23.14 -26.27 -19.95
N GLN A 41 23.89 -27.32 -20.31
CA GLN A 41 24.34 -28.34 -19.36
C GLN A 41 25.28 -27.78 -18.27
N ALA A 42 26.15 -26.82 -18.62
CA ALA A 42 27.02 -26.16 -17.64
C ALA A 42 26.21 -25.32 -16.64
N VAL A 43 25.20 -24.61 -17.13
CA VAL A 43 24.26 -23.85 -16.29
C VAL A 43 23.50 -24.81 -15.37
N LEU A 44 22.94 -25.90 -15.89
CA LEU A 44 22.24 -26.90 -15.10
C LEU A 44 23.11 -27.52 -14.00
N LYS A 45 24.36 -27.90 -14.31
CA LYS A 45 25.31 -28.43 -13.32
C LYS A 45 25.64 -27.41 -12.23
N SER A 46 25.74 -26.13 -12.57
CA SER A 46 26.00 -25.06 -11.59
C SER A 46 24.82 -24.82 -10.63
N ILE A 47 23.59 -25.08 -11.10
CA ILE A 47 22.36 -24.85 -10.35
C ILE A 47 21.96 -26.08 -9.51
N GLN A 48 22.31 -27.29 -9.95
CA GLN A 48 21.97 -28.55 -9.28
C GLN A 48 22.33 -28.61 -7.78
N PRO A 49 23.53 -28.19 -7.30
CA PRO A 49 23.83 -28.18 -5.87
C PRO A 49 22.96 -27.19 -5.08
N ARG A 50 22.59 -26.04 -5.67
CA ARG A 50 21.68 -25.06 -5.06
C ARG A 50 20.26 -25.61 -4.95
N LEU A 51 19.78 -26.32 -5.97
CA LEU A 51 18.48 -26.99 -5.95
C LEU A 51 18.41 -28.13 -4.93
N ALA A 52 19.49 -28.90 -4.78
CA ALA A 52 19.57 -29.97 -3.78
C ALA A 52 19.47 -29.43 -2.35
N GLN A 53 20.06 -28.27 -2.07
CA GLN A 53 19.98 -27.60 -0.77
C GLN A 53 18.55 -27.10 -0.45
N ILE A 54 17.82 -26.63 -1.46
CA ILE A 54 16.41 -26.24 -1.33
C ILE A 54 15.52 -27.46 -1.03
N LYS A 55 15.75 -28.60 -1.69
CA LYS A 55 14.98 -29.84 -1.44
C LYS A 55 15.21 -30.38 -0.03
N LYS A 56 16.45 -30.33 0.50
CA LYS A 56 16.75 -30.76 1.88
C LYS A 56 16.03 -29.92 2.94
N ARG A 57 15.79 -28.63 2.69
CA ARG A 57 14.97 -27.76 3.57
C ARG A 57 13.49 -28.15 3.61
N LYS A 58 12.95 -28.78 2.56
CA LYS A 58 11.55 -29.26 2.52
C LYS A 58 11.39 -30.71 3.00
N ALA A 59 12.45 -31.51 3.03
CA ALA A 59 12.38 -32.94 3.36
C ALA A 59 12.26 -33.25 4.87
N GLY A 60 12.39 -32.24 5.74
CA GLY A 60 12.34 -32.39 7.20
C GLY A 60 10.99 -32.05 7.84
N TRP A 61 9.88 -32.02 7.10
CA TRP A 61 8.56 -31.79 7.68
C TRP A 61 8.01 -33.08 8.32
N ASN A 62 8.63 -33.47 9.44
CA ASN A 62 8.14 -34.57 10.26
C ASN A 62 6.81 -34.17 10.90
N ARG A 63 5.84 -35.09 10.96
CA ARG A 63 4.47 -34.86 11.49
C ARG A 63 4.43 -34.28 12.92
N THR A 64 5.54 -34.33 13.66
CA THR A 64 5.67 -33.70 14.99
C THR A 64 5.78 -32.17 14.93
N THR A 65 6.23 -31.56 13.83
CA THR A 65 6.22 -30.09 13.68
C THR A 65 4.83 -29.55 13.34
N GLN A 66 3.88 -30.40 12.90
CA GLN A 66 2.50 -29.97 12.64
C GLN A 66 1.73 -29.67 13.93
N ILE A 67 2.05 -30.34 15.05
CA ILE A 67 1.37 -30.11 16.34
C ILE A 67 1.87 -28.81 16.99
N LEU A 68 3.16 -28.48 16.86
CA LEU A 68 3.70 -27.21 17.38
C LEU A 68 3.35 -26.01 16.48
N ALA A 69 3.25 -26.22 15.16
CA ALA A 69 2.87 -25.17 14.20
C ALA A 69 1.41 -24.73 14.35
N MET A 70 0.50 -25.61 14.80
CA MET A 70 -0.89 -25.21 15.08
C MET A 70 -0.96 -24.18 16.22
N ALA A 71 -0.24 -24.38 17.32
CA ALA A 71 -0.22 -23.42 18.43
C ALA A 71 0.39 -22.08 18.00
N ALA A 72 1.51 -22.08 17.28
CA ALA A 72 2.12 -20.86 16.75
C ALA A 72 1.25 -20.16 15.69
N ALA A 73 0.51 -20.93 14.87
CA ALA A 73 -0.45 -20.37 13.92
C ALA A 73 -1.68 -19.78 14.61
N PHE A 74 -2.16 -20.32 15.73
CA PHE A 74 -3.20 -19.68 16.53
C PHE A 74 -2.69 -18.44 17.26
N VAL A 75 -1.43 -18.42 17.70
CA VAL A 75 -0.81 -17.21 18.27
C VAL A 75 -0.59 -16.15 17.19
N LEU A 76 -0.07 -16.50 16.01
CA LEU A 76 0.09 -15.57 14.88
C LEU A 76 -1.26 -15.13 14.31
N ALA A 77 -2.22 -16.03 14.16
CA ALA A 77 -3.57 -15.67 13.78
C ALA A 77 -4.19 -14.81 14.88
N GLY A 78 -3.98 -15.09 16.16
CA GLY A 78 -4.41 -14.25 17.28
C GLY A 78 -3.75 -12.87 17.26
N ILE A 79 -2.46 -12.77 16.93
CA ILE A 79 -1.72 -11.51 16.78
C ILE A 79 -2.19 -10.75 15.54
N VAL A 80 -2.37 -11.41 14.41
CA VAL A 80 -2.88 -10.79 13.17
C VAL A 80 -4.34 -10.39 13.34
N THR A 81 -5.14 -11.21 14.00
CA THR A 81 -6.54 -10.94 14.33
C THR A 81 -6.63 -9.82 15.35
N THR A 82 -5.78 -9.77 16.38
CA THR A 82 -5.71 -8.61 17.29
C THR A 82 -5.20 -7.37 16.57
N ILE A 83 -4.20 -7.43 15.70
CA ILE A 83 -3.78 -6.27 14.88
C ILE A 83 -4.94 -5.81 13.99
N LEU A 84 -5.61 -6.71 13.27
CA LEU A 84 -6.72 -6.38 12.38
C LEU A 84 -7.99 -5.94 13.13
N LEU A 85 -8.30 -6.50 14.30
CA LEU A 85 -9.42 -6.07 15.16
C LEU A 85 -9.09 -4.82 15.97
N ASN A 86 -7.82 -4.57 16.32
CA ASN A 86 -7.37 -3.35 16.98
C ASN A 86 -7.26 -2.21 15.96
N SER A 87 -6.90 -2.50 14.70
CA SER A 87 -7.08 -1.58 13.56
C SER A 87 -8.57 -1.33 13.26
N ARG A 88 -9.48 -2.24 13.61
CA ARG A 88 -10.93 -2.00 13.59
C ARG A 88 -11.44 -1.28 14.84
N HIS A 89 -10.70 -1.29 15.95
CA HIS A 89 -10.98 -0.46 17.15
C HIS A 89 -10.44 0.97 17.04
N SER A 90 -9.71 1.30 15.97
CA SER A 90 -9.53 2.71 15.58
C SER A 90 -10.85 3.37 15.14
N GLY A 91 -11.94 2.61 14.95
CA GLY A 91 -13.27 3.11 14.59
C GLY A 91 -14.13 3.60 15.76
N MET A 92 -13.59 3.76 16.97
CA MET A 92 -14.29 4.43 18.08
C MET A 92 -13.35 5.33 18.89
N GLY A 93 -12.34 5.89 18.22
CA GLY A 93 -11.56 7.01 18.75
C GLY A 93 -12.27 8.31 18.38
N ASN A 94 -12.40 9.22 19.33
CA ASN A 94 -12.72 10.62 19.04
C ASN A 94 -11.69 11.11 18.02
N TYR A 95 -12.07 11.20 16.73
CA TYR A 95 -11.24 11.86 15.74
C TYR A 95 -10.91 13.23 16.30
N ALA A 96 -9.63 13.54 16.37
CA ALA A 96 -9.21 14.89 16.69
C ALA A 96 -9.91 15.81 15.69
N ARG A 97 -10.38 16.96 16.13
CA ARG A 97 -11.08 17.88 15.23
C ARG A 97 -10.20 18.22 14.02
N GLU A 98 -8.89 18.16 14.21
CA GLU A 98 -7.82 18.41 13.26
C GLU A 98 -7.51 17.25 12.29
N ASP A 99 -8.02 16.04 12.51
CA ASP A 99 -7.86 14.88 11.60
C ASP A 99 -8.87 14.97 10.45
N LEU A 100 -8.41 15.50 9.32
CA LEU A 100 -9.24 15.83 8.15
C LEU A 100 -9.34 14.67 7.16
N ASN A 101 -8.37 13.77 7.16
CA ASN A 101 -8.36 12.61 6.27
C ASN A 101 -8.99 11.36 6.92
N HIS A 102 -9.31 11.42 8.22
CA HIS A 102 -9.88 10.37 9.06
C HIS A 102 -9.05 9.08 9.11
N ASP A 103 -7.72 9.22 9.08
CA ASP A 103 -6.80 8.10 9.22
C ASP A 103 -6.45 7.78 10.69
N GLY A 104 -6.97 8.57 11.63
CA GLY A 104 -6.77 8.42 13.07
C GLY A 104 -5.48 9.06 13.58
N ARG A 105 -4.81 9.88 12.78
CA ARG A 105 -3.61 10.63 13.13
C ARG A 105 -3.81 12.10 12.74
N VAL A 106 -3.05 12.99 13.37
CA VAL A 106 -2.97 14.41 12.97
C VAL A 106 -1.55 14.67 12.52
N ASP A 107 -1.34 14.75 11.21
CA ASP A 107 -0.03 14.95 10.61
C ASP A 107 -0.03 16.05 9.52
N ILE A 108 1.10 16.17 8.81
CA ILE A 108 1.27 17.22 7.79
C ILE A 108 0.32 17.04 6.60
N LEU A 109 -0.23 15.83 6.40
CA LEU A 109 -1.21 15.55 5.36
C LEU A 109 -2.55 16.19 5.67
N ASP A 110 -2.95 16.26 6.95
CA ASP A 110 -4.14 17.01 7.37
C ASP A 110 -3.98 18.51 7.11
N ALA A 111 -2.82 19.08 7.45
CA ALA A 111 -2.51 20.47 7.16
C ALA A 111 -2.56 20.75 5.64
N PHE A 112 -2.00 19.84 4.83
CA PHE A 112 -2.06 19.95 3.37
C PHE A 112 -3.49 19.85 2.84
N GLN A 113 -4.31 18.95 3.40
CA GLN A 113 -5.71 18.81 3.02
C GLN A 113 -6.49 20.09 3.31
N LEU A 114 -6.34 20.69 4.50
CA LEU A 114 -6.98 21.97 4.85
C LEU A 114 -6.57 23.07 3.88
N ALA A 115 -5.27 23.18 3.56
CA ALA A 115 -4.76 24.17 2.60
C ALA A 115 -5.35 23.99 1.19
N ARG A 116 -5.53 22.73 0.76
CA ARG A 116 -6.15 22.40 -0.53
C ARG A 116 -7.64 22.74 -0.55
N GLU A 117 -8.34 22.48 0.54
CA GLU A 117 -9.77 22.78 0.66
C GLU A 117 -10.04 24.28 0.75
N LEU A 118 -9.19 25.03 1.45
CA LEU A 118 -9.19 26.51 1.45
C LEU A 118 -9.01 27.07 0.03
N LYS A 119 -8.04 26.57 -0.72
CA LYS A 119 -7.82 26.98 -2.12
C LYS A 119 -8.99 26.66 -3.05
N SER A 120 -9.71 25.56 -2.79
CA SER A 120 -10.86 25.15 -3.59
C SER A 120 -12.19 25.75 -3.11
N GLY A 121 -12.18 26.56 -2.05
CA GLY A 121 -13.38 27.15 -1.46
C GLY A 121 -14.30 26.12 -0.77
N LYS A 122 -13.79 24.92 -0.50
CA LYS A 122 -14.52 23.81 0.14
C LYS A 122 -14.06 23.55 1.57
N ALA A 123 -13.33 24.49 2.17
CA ALA A 123 -12.82 24.33 3.52
C ALA A 123 -13.97 24.09 4.53
N PRO A 124 -13.82 23.12 5.43
CA PRO A 124 -14.73 22.96 6.55
C PRO A 124 -14.67 24.21 7.44
N LYS A 125 -15.78 24.53 8.13
CA LYS A 125 -15.79 25.59 9.15
C LYS A 125 -15.04 25.10 10.38
N MET A 126 -13.74 25.31 10.38
CA MET A 126 -12.84 24.78 11.38
C MET A 126 -11.81 25.81 11.76
N ASP A 127 -12.23 26.67 12.68
CA ASP A 127 -11.40 27.61 13.38
C ASP A 127 -10.64 26.87 14.51
N LEU A 128 -9.35 26.69 14.31
CA LEU A 128 -8.43 26.00 15.23
C LEU A 128 -7.70 26.98 16.15
N ASN A 129 -7.55 28.24 15.73
CA ASN A 129 -6.89 29.28 16.52
C ASN A 129 -7.87 30.15 17.34
N ALA A 130 -9.18 29.91 17.20
CA ALA A 130 -10.30 30.62 17.82
C ALA A 130 -10.43 32.10 17.41
N ASP A 131 -10.00 32.47 16.20
CA ASP A 131 -10.06 33.86 15.69
C ASP A 131 -11.37 34.21 14.95
N GLY A 132 -12.27 33.24 14.79
CA GLY A 132 -13.57 33.38 14.13
C GLY A 132 -13.53 33.17 12.61
N HIS A 133 -12.36 32.91 12.03
CA HIS A 133 -12.16 32.64 10.62
C HIS A 133 -11.61 31.22 10.40
N THR A 134 -11.68 30.73 9.16
CA THR A 134 -10.98 29.51 8.77
C THR A 134 -10.06 29.86 7.62
N ASP A 135 -8.77 29.97 7.90
CA ASP A 135 -7.79 30.48 6.95
C ASP A 135 -6.41 29.79 7.07
N ALA A 136 -5.39 30.42 6.47
CA ALA A 136 -4.03 29.88 6.48
C ALA A 136 -3.41 29.78 7.88
N ALA A 137 -3.88 30.56 8.86
CA ALA A 137 -3.42 30.47 10.24
C ALA A 137 -3.82 29.12 10.86
N ASP A 138 -4.99 28.58 10.54
CA ASP A 138 -5.42 27.25 11.01
C ASP A 138 -4.55 26.13 10.43
N VAL A 139 -4.18 26.24 9.16
CA VAL A 139 -3.23 25.33 8.51
C VAL A 139 -1.90 25.33 9.26
N GLU A 140 -1.43 26.51 9.66
CA GLU A 140 -0.18 26.66 10.41
C GLU A 140 -0.27 26.05 11.82
N VAL A 141 -1.43 26.13 12.48
CA VAL A 141 -1.67 25.46 13.77
C VAL A 141 -1.47 23.95 13.66
N ILE A 142 -2.04 23.31 12.63
CA ILE A 142 -1.84 21.87 12.39
C ILE A 142 -0.35 21.60 12.10
N ALA A 143 0.25 22.31 11.15
CA ALA A 143 1.63 22.09 10.74
C ALA A 143 2.64 22.25 11.90
N ARG A 144 2.45 23.28 12.75
CA ARG A 144 3.30 23.53 13.92
C ARG A 144 3.19 22.40 14.94
N ARG A 145 1.98 21.87 15.13
CA ARG A 145 1.74 20.73 16.01
C ARG A 145 2.45 19.46 15.50
N CYS A 146 2.50 19.25 14.19
CA CYS A 146 3.20 18.13 13.58
C CYS A 146 4.73 18.25 13.64
N VAL A 147 5.27 19.47 13.52
CA VAL A 147 6.72 19.73 13.49
C VAL A 147 7.31 19.92 14.89
N SER A 148 6.48 20.19 15.90
CA SER A 148 6.92 20.19 17.29
C SER A 148 7.33 18.78 17.68
N LEU A 149 8.62 18.47 17.52
CA LEU A 149 9.24 17.28 18.09
C LEU A 149 8.89 17.27 19.58
N GLU A 150 8.37 16.13 20.06
CA GLU A 150 8.20 15.89 21.49
C GLU A 150 9.44 16.40 22.21
N LYS A 151 9.24 17.20 23.26
CA LYS A 151 10.29 17.61 24.18
C LYS A 151 11.00 16.33 24.63
N GLY A 152 12.17 16.06 24.04
CA GLY A 152 12.73 14.72 24.00
C GLY A 152 13.18 14.21 25.37
N GLY A 153 13.18 12.88 25.48
CA GLY A 153 14.24 12.12 26.14
C GLY A 153 14.24 12.17 27.65
N HIS A 154 13.58 11.19 28.27
CA HIS A 154 14.05 10.68 29.55
C HIS A 154 15.28 9.81 29.29
N SER A 155 16.46 10.37 29.58
CA SER A 155 17.68 9.61 29.91
C SER A 155 17.50 8.85 31.22
#